data_AF-A0A6A4W5U3-F1
#
_entry.id   AF-A0A6A4W5U3-F1
#
_cell.length_a   1.000
_cell.length_b   1.000
_cell.length_c   1.000
_cell.angle_alpha   90.00
_cell.angle_beta   90.00
_cell.angle_gamma   90.00
#
_symmetry.space_group_name_H-M   'P 1'
#
loop_
_entity.id
_entity.type
_entity.pdbx_description
1 polymer ?
#
loop_
_entity_poly.entity_id
_entity_poly.type
_entity_poly.pdbx_seq_one_letter_code
_entity_poly.pdbx_strand_id
1 'polypeptide(L)'
;MGDEGGEVLSILDEEVEDWREEQGVRDGEMHVFLGDSNGPGLVDAGLDVSPPDIIINRTESGRKWTSLSIIVRRDINWWQLAAQSFGCTMGVTVIWLSGNDSYPHPKRPLEPLIGLDALEAHILLVLRTLRDVARRVIIVGPIPRFRFDRGLPWERTPAYQAERLIVKMLQRENLTPSFAEVCCVGRYFSVRVRSRRVVGDKCAQLFADDGIHLSSAGYRLVLSKLPRWLQPDAGA
;
A
#
# COMPACT_ATOMS: atom_id res chain seq x y z
N MET A 1 -2.12 66.06 -7.52
CA MET A 1 -1.66 64.90 -6.72
C MET A 1 -2.87 64.02 -6.55
N GLY A 2 -3.01 63.04 -7.46
CA GLY A 2 -4.13 62.10 -7.48
C GLY A 2 -3.80 60.95 -6.54
N ASP A 3 -4.71 60.69 -5.62
CA ASP A 3 -4.69 59.58 -4.69
C ASP A 3 -5.36 58.41 -5.40
N GLU A 4 -4.57 57.56 -6.08
CA GLU A 4 -5.04 56.29 -6.62
C GLU A 4 -5.06 55.26 -5.48
N GLY A 5 -6.13 55.33 -4.68
CA GLY A 5 -6.50 54.26 -3.78
C GLY A 5 -6.83 53.02 -4.59
N GLY A 6 -5.88 52.08 -4.66
CA GLY A 6 -6.13 50.76 -5.22
C GLY A 6 -7.21 50.06 -4.40
N GLU A 7 -8.35 49.79 -5.04
CA GLU A 7 -9.41 48.94 -4.50
C GLU A 7 -8.81 47.54 -4.23
N VAL A 8 -8.62 47.24 -2.95
CA VAL A 8 -8.34 45.86 -2.52
C VAL A 8 -9.67 45.12 -2.60
N LEU A 9 -9.86 44.37 -3.68
CA LEU A 9 -10.95 43.41 -3.81
C LEU A 9 -10.79 42.35 -2.72
N SER A 10 -11.54 42.50 -1.62
CA SER A 10 -11.71 41.45 -0.63
C SER A 10 -12.67 40.42 -1.21
N ILE A 11 -12.13 39.42 -1.91
CA ILE A 11 -12.92 38.26 -2.31
C ILE A 11 -13.31 37.53 -1.03
N LEU A 12 -14.61 37.42 -0.78
CA LEU A 12 -15.13 36.65 0.35
C LEU A 12 -14.94 35.16 0.04
N ASP A 13 -14.53 34.37 1.03
CA ASP A 13 -14.25 32.93 0.85
C ASP A 13 -15.43 32.18 0.19
N GLU A 14 -16.68 32.60 0.41
CA GLU A 14 -17.87 32.01 -0.19
C GLU A 14 -17.95 32.19 -1.72
N GLU A 15 -17.56 33.37 -2.25
CA GLU A 15 -17.58 33.61 -3.71
C GLU A 15 -16.45 32.82 -4.43
N VAL A 16 -15.36 32.53 -3.72
CA VAL A 16 -14.28 31.66 -4.22
C VAL A 16 -14.75 30.22 -4.28
N GLU A 17 -15.39 29.72 -3.23
CA GLU A 17 -15.88 28.34 -3.18
C GLU A 17 -17.00 28.09 -4.19
N ASP A 18 -17.94 29.03 -4.35
CA ASP A 18 -18.99 28.94 -5.40
C ASP A 18 -18.38 28.94 -6.80
N TRP A 19 -17.40 29.81 -7.07
CA TRP A 19 -16.67 29.80 -8.34
C TRP A 19 -15.89 28.50 -8.56
N ARG A 20 -15.25 27.94 -7.51
CA ARG A 20 -14.53 26.66 -7.59
C ARG A 20 -15.47 25.51 -7.90
N GLU A 21 -16.65 25.48 -7.29
CA GLU A 21 -17.70 24.50 -7.59
C GLU A 21 -18.20 24.66 -9.03
N GLU A 22 -18.47 25.88 -9.49
CA GLU A 22 -18.90 26.17 -10.87
C GLU A 22 -17.84 25.77 -11.92
N GLN A 23 -16.55 25.89 -11.59
CA GLN A 23 -15.44 25.47 -12.44
C GLN A 23 -15.10 23.97 -12.30
N GLY A 24 -15.76 23.24 -11.40
CA GLY A 24 -15.51 21.81 -11.14
C GLY A 24 -14.13 21.53 -10.53
N VAL A 25 -13.56 22.50 -9.79
CA VAL A 25 -12.28 22.33 -9.10
C VAL A 25 -12.47 21.38 -7.92
N ARG A 26 -12.03 20.13 -8.07
CA ARG A 26 -12.03 19.16 -6.96
C ARG A 26 -10.82 19.39 -6.05
N ASP A 27 -11.05 19.36 -4.74
CA ASP A 27 -9.96 19.18 -3.78
C ASP A 27 -9.31 17.81 -4.01
N GLY A 28 -7.97 17.78 -4.07
CA GLY A 28 -7.23 16.55 -4.23
C GLY A 28 -7.35 15.66 -2.98
N GLU A 29 -7.30 14.34 -3.18
CA GLU A 29 -7.12 13.40 -2.10
C GLU A 29 -5.63 13.20 -1.83
N MET A 30 -5.21 13.28 -0.56
CA MET A 30 -3.89 12.82 -0.16
C MET A 30 -3.98 11.35 0.24
N HIS A 31 -3.40 10.46 -0.54
CA HIS A 31 -3.22 9.03 -0.28
C HIS A 31 -1.92 8.77 0.48
N VAL A 32 -1.83 7.63 1.17
CA VAL A 32 -0.59 7.22 1.85
C VAL A 32 -0.18 5.80 1.48
N PHE A 33 1.09 5.62 1.18
CA PHE A 33 1.70 4.31 0.96
C PHE A 33 2.56 3.89 2.16
N LEU A 34 2.07 2.93 2.93
CA LEU A 34 2.76 2.32 4.06
C LEU A 34 3.38 1.01 3.60
N GLY A 35 4.70 0.85 3.71
CA GLY A 35 5.32 -0.41 3.29
C GLY A 35 6.65 -0.74 3.95
N ASP A 36 7.19 -1.88 3.54
CA ASP A 36 8.51 -2.33 3.97
C ASP A 36 9.63 -1.99 2.97
N SER A 37 10.75 -2.72 2.99
CA SER A 37 11.89 -2.50 2.10
C SER A 37 11.59 -2.72 0.62
N ASN A 38 10.46 -3.35 0.25
CA ASN A 38 10.02 -3.44 -1.15
C ASN A 38 9.32 -2.16 -1.63
N GLY A 39 8.91 -1.30 -0.70
CA GLY A 39 8.15 -0.10 -1.01
C GLY A 39 8.86 0.87 -1.95
N PRO A 40 10.13 1.26 -1.70
CA PRO A 40 10.86 2.15 -2.60
C PRO A 40 10.91 1.62 -4.04
N GLY A 41 11.14 0.31 -4.23
CA GLY A 41 11.19 -0.28 -5.57
C GLY A 41 9.84 -0.29 -6.31
N LEU A 42 8.71 -0.24 -5.61
CA LEU A 42 7.40 -0.08 -6.23
C LEU A 42 7.14 1.37 -6.66
N VAL A 43 7.62 2.34 -5.88
CA VAL A 43 7.61 3.76 -6.27
C VAL A 43 8.49 3.97 -7.50
N ASP A 44 9.70 3.41 -7.51
CA ASP A 44 10.62 3.46 -8.67
C ASP A 44 10.02 2.77 -9.91
N ALA A 45 9.11 1.82 -9.72
CA ALA A 45 8.40 1.17 -10.82
C ALA A 45 7.23 2.01 -11.39
N GLY A 46 6.88 3.12 -10.75
CA GLY A 46 5.87 4.08 -11.21
C GLY A 46 4.58 4.10 -10.40
N LEU A 47 4.55 3.63 -9.15
CA LEU A 47 3.39 3.84 -8.28
C LEU A 47 3.17 5.35 -8.08
N ASP A 48 2.07 5.85 -8.61
CA ASP A 48 1.73 7.27 -8.58
C ASP A 48 0.21 7.48 -8.68
N VAL A 49 -0.25 8.72 -8.53
CA VAL A 49 -1.65 9.14 -8.67
C VAL A 49 -1.77 10.34 -9.60
N SER A 50 -2.89 10.44 -10.32
CA SER A 50 -3.13 11.58 -11.22
C SER A 50 -3.50 12.84 -10.43
N PRO A 51 -2.98 14.03 -10.80
CA PRO A 51 -3.40 15.29 -10.19
C PRO A 51 -4.93 15.50 -10.20
N PRO A 52 -5.49 16.21 -9.19
CA PRO A 52 -4.81 16.89 -8.09
C PRO A 52 -4.51 15.98 -6.88
N ASP A 53 -4.70 14.66 -7.00
CA ASP A 53 -4.43 13.73 -5.92
C ASP A 53 -2.91 13.62 -5.66
N ILE A 54 -2.52 13.31 -4.43
CA ILE A 54 -1.12 13.19 -4.00
C ILE A 54 -0.94 11.86 -3.26
N ILE A 55 0.13 11.11 -3.52
CA ILE A 55 0.48 9.94 -2.72
C ILE A 55 1.81 10.14 -1.96
N ILE A 56 1.75 10.04 -0.62
CA ILE A 56 2.93 10.14 0.24
C ILE A 56 3.52 8.75 0.51
N ASN A 57 4.81 8.58 0.22
CA ASN A 57 5.54 7.34 0.51
C ASN A 57 6.06 7.33 1.95
N ARG A 58 5.63 6.34 2.74
CA ARG A 58 5.99 6.13 4.15
C ARG A 58 6.48 4.70 4.39
N THR A 59 7.41 4.26 3.54
CA THR A 59 8.03 2.94 3.64
C THR A 59 9.23 2.92 4.58
N GLU A 60 9.38 1.84 5.35
CA GLU A 60 10.53 1.64 6.23
C GLU A 60 11.08 0.21 6.08
N SER A 61 12.40 0.08 5.95
CA SER A 61 13.03 -1.23 5.80
C SER A 61 12.75 -2.15 6.99
N GLY A 62 12.39 -3.40 6.69
CA GLY A 62 12.08 -4.41 7.71
C GLY A 62 10.77 -4.19 8.47
N ARG A 63 9.92 -3.23 8.06
CA ARG A 63 8.63 -2.99 8.68
C ARG A 63 7.74 -4.23 8.64
N LYS A 64 6.99 -4.42 9.72
CA LYS A 64 6.12 -5.56 10.02
C LYS A 64 4.73 -5.05 10.39
N TRP A 65 3.72 -5.92 10.38
CA TRP A 65 2.40 -5.62 10.92
C TRP A 65 2.48 -5.36 12.43
N THR A 66 3.30 -6.13 13.13
CA THR A 66 3.61 -5.94 14.56
C THR A 66 4.11 -4.53 14.84
N SER A 67 5.15 -4.08 14.13
CA SER A 67 5.69 -2.74 14.33
C SER A 67 4.75 -1.64 13.84
N LEU A 68 4.07 -1.82 12.70
CA LEU A 68 3.09 -0.86 12.19
C LEU A 68 1.94 -0.64 13.17
N SER A 69 1.43 -1.70 13.80
CA SER A 69 0.31 -1.60 14.75
C SER A 69 0.61 -0.72 15.97
N ILE A 70 1.91 -0.54 16.31
CA ILE A 70 2.36 0.33 17.39
C ILE A 70 2.44 1.79 16.93
N ILE A 71 2.88 2.02 15.69
CA ILE A 71 3.22 3.37 15.19
C ILE A 71 2.17 3.97 14.26
N VAL A 72 1.15 3.21 13.84
CA VAL A 72 0.19 3.64 12.81
C VAL A 72 -0.49 4.96 13.17
N ARG A 73 -0.83 5.19 14.44
CA ARG A 73 -1.42 6.46 14.89
C ARG A 73 -0.49 7.66 14.65
N ARG A 74 0.81 7.48 14.83
CA ARG A 74 1.81 8.52 14.52
C ARG A 74 1.85 8.80 13.02
N ASP A 75 1.83 7.76 12.18
CA ASP A 75 1.83 7.94 10.72
C ASP A 75 0.51 8.57 10.23
N ILE A 76 -0.63 8.25 10.84
CA ILE A 76 -1.94 8.90 10.59
C ILE A 76 -1.90 10.38 10.96
N ASN A 77 -1.45 10.74 12.16
CA ASN A 77 -1.38 12.14 12.58
C ASN A 77 -0.51 12.97 11.62
N TRP A 78 0.60 12.41 11.17
CA TRP A 78 1.45 13.05 10.18
C TRP A 78 0.74 13.22 8.84
N TRP A 79 0.04 12.19 8.37
CA TRP A 79 -0.74 12.24 7.13
C TRP A 79 -1.86 13.27 7.19
N GLN A 80 -2.58 13.39 8.30
CA GLN A 80 -3.62 14.41 8.49
C GLN A 80 -3.04 15.84 8.44
N LEU A 81 -1.92 16.07 9.13
CA LEU A 81 -1.23 17.37 9.10
C LEU A 81 -0.73 17.73 7.70
N ALA A 82 -0.21 16.75 6.97
CA ALA A 82 0.20 16.93 5.58
C ALA A 82 -1.00 17.25 4.69
N ALA A 83 -2.09 16.47 4.76
CA ALA A 83 -3.29 16.70 3.97
C ALA A 83 -3.84 18.12 4.18
N GLN A 84 -3.95 18.54 5.45
CA GLN A 84 -4.38 19.89 5.80
C GLN A 84 -3.45 20.98 5.22
N SER A 85 -2.13 20.77 5.26
CA SER A 85 -1.14 21.75 4.76
C SER A 85 -1.17 21.91 3.24
N PHE A 86 -1.61 20.87 2.52
CA PHE A 86 -1.74 20.88 1.05
C PHE A 86 -3.17 21.15 0.56
N GLY A 87 -4.12 21.44 1.46
CA GLY A 87 -5.52 21.63 1.08
C GLY A 87 -6.17 20.37 0.52
N CYS A 88 -5.69 19.18 0.92
CA CYS A 88 -6.21 17.90 0.47
C CYS A 88 -7.15 17.29 1.51
N THR A 89 -8.08 16.47 1.03
CA THR A 89 -8.85 15.57 1.90
C THR A 89 -8.13 14.24 2.11
N MET A 90 -8.56 13.47 3.12
CA MET A 90 -7.96 12.16 3.40
C MET A 90 -8.39 11.12 2.36
N GLY A 91 -7.43 10.59 1.62
CA GLY A 91 -7.66 9.58 0.60
C GLY A 91 -7.55 8.14 1.09
N VAL A 92 -6.93 7.33 0.23
CA VAL A 92 -6.75 5.88 0.42
C VAL A 92 -5.42 5.56 1.07
N THR A 93 -5.43 4.61 2.01
CA THR A 93 -4.21 3.99 2.53
C THR A 93 -3.85 2.76 1.70
N VAL A 94 -2.69 2.74 1.08
CA VAL A 94 -2.10 1.55 0.44
C VAL A 94 -1.09 0.95 1.41
N ILE A 95 -1.24 -0.34 1.75
CA ILE A 95 -0.34 -1.05 2.67
C ILE A 95 0.35 -2.19 1.92
N TRP A 96 1.69 -2.21 1.90
CA TRP A 96 2.46 -3.36 1.41
C TRP A 96 3.54 -3.79 2.40
N LEU A 97 3.17 -4.74 3.26
CA LEU A 97 4.07 -5.45 4.16
C LEU A 97 4.26 -6.85 3.61
N SER A 98 5.37 -7.05 2.89
CA SER A 98 5.54 -8.12 1.90
C SER A 98 5.82 -9.50 2.51
N GLY A 99 6.03 -9.57 3.83
CA GLY A 99 6.10 -10.83 4.57
C GLY A 99 7.07 -10.85 5.75
N ASN A 100 7.55 -9.71 6.27
CA ASN A 100 8.50 -9.71 7.39
C ASN A 100 7.98 -10.35 8.68
N ASP A 101 6.66 -10.46 8.88
CA ASP A 101 6.05 -11.21 9.98
C ASP A 101 6.01 -12.72 9.74
N SER A 102 6.05 -13.16 8.47
CA SER A 102 5.82 -14.55 8.06
C SER A 102 7.10 -15.30 7.67
N TYR A 103 8.20 -14.58 7.45
CA TYR A 103 9.48 -15.16 7.02
C TYR A 103 10.60 -14.84 8.00
N PRO A 104 11.55 -15.78 8.22
CA PRO A 104 12.72 -15.53 9.04
C PRO A 104 13.52 -14.33 8.53
N HIS A 105 14.06 -13.55 9.47
CA HIS A 105 14.95 -12.45 9.13
C HIS A 105 16.30 -13.02 8.66
N PRO A 106 16.84 -12.62 7.49
CA PRO A 106 18.05 -13.25 6.93
C PRO A 106 19.28 -13.14 7.83
N LYS A 107 19.41 -12.02 8.55
CA LYS A 107 20.51 -11.78 9.50
C LYS A 107 20.18 -12.21 10.94
N ARG A 108 18.93 -12.60 11.22
CA ARG A 108 18.43 -12.97 12.55
C ARG A 108 17.45 -14.16 12.43
N PRO A 109 17.89 -15.32 11.93
CA PRO A 109 17.01 -16.44 11.61
C PRO A 109 16.35 -17.08 12.84
N LEU A 110 16.89 -16.83 14.03
CA LEU A 110 16.36 -17.31 15.31
C LEU A 110 15.29 -16.37 15.92
N GLU A 111 15.05 -15.20 15.30
CA GLU A 111 13.98 -14.31 15.75
C GLU A 111 12.63 -15.04 15.59
N PRO A 112 11.82 -15.17 16.66
CA PRO A 112 10.59 -15.92 16.60
C PRO A 112 9.62 -15.28 15.62
N LEU A 113 9.04 -16.10 14.75
CA LEU A 113 7.92 -15.69 13.91
C LEU A 113 6.66 -15.62 14.75
N ILE A 114 5.80 -14.66 14.44
CA ILE A 114 4.50 -14.58 15.07
C ILE A 114 3.56 -15.62 14.46
N GLY A 115 2.67 -16.17 15.29
CA GLY A 115 1.58 -17.02 14.81
C GLY A 115 0.56 -16.22 13.99
N LEU A 116 -0.27 -16.94 13.21
CA LEU A 116 -1.31 -16.32 12.40
C LEU A 116 -2.34 -15.55 13.24
N ASP A 117 -2.68 -16.03 14.43
CA ASP A 117 -3.63 -15.34 15.33
C ASP A 117 -3.09 -13.98 15.79
N ALA A 118 -1.79 -13.92 16.14
CA ALA A 118 -1.14 -12.67 16.51
C ALA A 118 -1.05 -11.72 15.31
N LEU A 119 -0.72 -12.24 14.12
CA LEU A 119 -0.70 -11.48 12.88
C LEU A 119 -2.08 -10.86 12.60
N GLU A 120 -3.14 -11.65 12.74
CA GLU A 120 -4.53 -11.20 12.58
C GLU A 120 -4.87 -10.04 13.52
N ALA A 121 -4.52 -10.17 14.80
CA ALA A 121 -4.77 -9.13 15.80
C ALA A 121 -4.07 -7.80 15.45
N HIS A 122 -2.81 -7.87 14.98
CA HIS A 122 -2.08 -6.67 14.57
C HIS A 122 -2.66 -6.02 13.32
N ILE A 123 -3.07 -6.81 12.31
CA ILE A 123 -3.74 -6.29 11.11
C ILE A 123 -5.05 -5.58 11.51
N LEU A 124 -5.86 -6.22 12.36
CA LEU A 124 -7.13 -5.65 12.82
C LEU A 124 -6.94 -4.35 13.60
N LEU A 125 -5.90 -4.27 14.44
CA LEU A 125 -5.59 -3.04 15.16
C LEU A 125 -5.24 -1.90 14.20
N VAL A 126 -4.44 -2.18 13.16
CA VAL A 126 -4.10 -1.20 12.12
C VAL A 126 -5.36 -0.75 11.37
N LEU A 127 -6.19 -1.69 10.90
CA LEU A 127 -7.40 -1.37 10.14
C LEU A 127 -8.44 -0.59 10.96
N ARG A 128 -8.61 -0.93 12.24
CA ARG A 128 -9.49 -0.17 13.16
C ARG A 128 -8.98 1.25 13.34
N THR A 129 -7.67 1.42 13.50
CA THR A 129 -7.06 2.75 13.67
C THR A 129 -7.19 3.60 12.40
N LEU A 130 -7.15 2.98 11.22
CA LEU A 130 -7.34 3.66 9.93
C LEU A 130 -8.80 3.98 9.63
N ARG A 131 -9.76 3.25 10.21
CA ARG A 131 -11.19 3.42 9.91
C ARG A 131 -11.71 4.82 10.21
N ASP A 132 -11.12 5.48 11.20
CA ASP A 132 -11.54 6.81 11.63
C ASP A 132 -11.04 7.93 10.70
N VAL A 133 -10.15 7.62 9.74
CA VAL A 133 -9.43 8.64 8.96
C VAL A 133 -9.35 8.33 7.47
N ALA A 134 -9.03 7.09 7.09
CA ALA A 134 -8.85 6.72 5.70
C ALA A 134 -10.20 6.49 5.00
N ARG A 135 -10.36 6.99 3.77
CA ARG A 135 -11.53 6.68 2.93
C ARG A 135 -11.65 5.19 2.64
N ARG A 136 -10.51 4.54 2.38
CA ARG A 136 -10.40 3.10 2.09
C ARG A 136 -8.99 2.61 2.38
N VAL A 137 -8.83 1.29 2.53
CA VAL A 137 -7.55 0.61 2.65
C VAL A 137 -7.37 -0.40 1.51
N ILE A 138 -6.25 -0.34 0.81
CA ILE A 138 -5.81 -1.35 -0.14
C ILE A 138 -4.62 -2.07 0.47
N ILE A 139 -4.75 -3.38 0.69
CA ILE A 139 -3.64 -4.22 1.14
C ILE A 139 -3.06 -4.93 -0.08
N VAL A 140 -1.80 -4.65 -0.40
CA VAL A 140 -1.06 -5.43 -1.38
C VAL A 140 -0.64 -6.74 -0.70
N GLY A 141 -1.08 -7.86 -1.25
CA GLY A 141 -0.83 -9.18 -0.67
C GLY A 141 0.68 -9.48 -0.55
N PRO A 142 1.08 -10.28 0.46
CA PRO A 142 2.46 -10.72 0.58
C PRO A 142 2.87 -11.59 -0.62
N ILE A 143 4.16 -11.58 -0.92
CA ILE A 143 4.75 -12.32 -2.02
C ILE A 143 5.62 -13.46 -1.47
N PRO A 144 5.74 -14.61 -2.18
CA PRO A 144 6.66 -15.64 -1.76
C PRO A 144 8.09 -15.08 -1.83
N ARG A 145 8.97 -15.56 -0.94
CA ARG A 145 10.39 -15.23 -1.00
C ARG A 145 11.12 -16.35 -1.70
N PHE A 146 11.59 -16.12 -2.92
CA PHE A 146 12.29 -17.12 -3.72
C PHE A 146 13.40 -17.84 -2.95
N ARG A 147 14.15 -17.12 -2.11
CA ARG A 147 15.19 -17.70 -1.25
C ARG A 147 14.72 -18.83 -0.34
N PHE A 148 13.49 -18.74 0.17
CA PHE A 148 12.92 -19.69 1.12
C PHE A 148 11.95 -20.68 0.46
N ASP A 149 11.23 -20.21 -0.56
CA ASP A 149 10.08 -20.93 -1.11
C ASP A 149 10.37 -21.65 -2.44
N ARG A 150 11.60 -21.53 -2.99
CA ARG A 150 11.96 -22.18 -4.27
C ARG A 150 11.60 -23.67 -4.26
N GLY A 151 10.80 -24.08 -5.24
CA GLY A 151 10.30 -25.44 -5.40
C GLY A 151 9.03 -25.77 -4.59
N LEU A 152 8.59 -24.91 -3.68
CA LEU A 152 7.37 -25.11 -2.92
C LEU A 152 6.12 -24.78 -3.75
N PRO A 153 5.03 -25.56 -3.59
CA PRO A 153 3.70 -25.14 -4.04
C PRO A 153 3.31 -23.80 -3.41
N TRP A 154 2.66 -22.92 -4.18
CA TRP A 154 2.20 -21.60 -3.71
C TRP A 154 1.40 -21.72 -2.40
N GLU A 155 0.49 -22.70 -2.34
CA GLU A 155 -0.39 -22.94 -1.20
C GLU A 155 0.34 -23.38 0.08
N ARG A 156 1.62 -23.72 -0.02
CA ARG A 156 2.48 -24.10 1.11
C ARG A 156 3.42 -22.99 1.57
N THR A 157 3.42 -21.84 0.91
CA THR A 157 4.28 -20.71 1.29
C THR A 157 3.70 -19.94 2.47
N PRO A 158 4.53 -19.36 3.36
CA PRO A 158 4.07 -18.44 4.40
C PRO A 158 3.28 -17.25 3.84
N ALA A 159 3.69 -16.70 2.68
CA ALA A 159 2.98 -15.64 1.99
C ALA A 159 1.53 -16.04 1.66
N TYR A 160 1.30 -17.25 1.12
CA TYR A 160 -0.06 -17.72 0.87
C TYR A 160 -0.88 -17.80 2.16
N GLN A 161 -0.32 -18.33 3.25
CA GLN A 161 -1.05 -18.43 4.52
C GLN A 161 -1.45 -17.05 5.05
N ALA A 162 -0.55 -16.07 4.99
CA ALA A 162 -0.84 -14.70 5.36
C ALA A 162 -1.87 -14.04 4.42
N GLU A 163 -1.77 -14.21 3.09
CA GLU A 163 -2.77 -13.70 2.15
C GLU A 163 -4.17 -14.30 2.42
N ARG A 164 -4.24 -15.62 2.65
CA ARG A 164 -5.50 -16.30 2.98
C ARG A 164 -6.07 -15.86 4.32
N LEU A 165 -5.22 -15.61 5.32
CA LEU A 165 -5.62 -15.04 6.60
C LEU A 165 -6.27 -13.67 6.38
N ILE A 166 -5.59 -12.75 5.70
CA ILE A 166 -6.10 -11.39 5.47
C ILE A 166 -7.45 -11.45 4.75
N VAL A 167 -7.55 -12.20 3.64
CA VAL A 167 -8.79 -12.31 2.87
C VAL A 167 -9.95 -12.85 3.72
N LYS A 168 -9.74 -13.94 4.47
CA LYS A 168 -10.78 -14.52 5.32
C LYS A 168 -11.17 -13.58 6.46
N MET A 169 -10.19 -12.92 7.07
CA MET A 169 -10.41 -11.96 8.15
C MET A 169 -11.24 -10.77 7.65
N LEU A 170 -10.90 -10.16 6.51
CA LEU A 170 -11.68 -9.04 5.97
C LEU A 170 -13.14 -9.42 5.69
N GLN A 171 -13.38 -10.65 5.20
CA GLN A 171 -14.72 -11.17 4.97
C GLN A 171 -15.48 -11.39 6.29
N ARG A 172 -14.84 -12.03 7.28
CA ARG A 172 -15.44 -12.33 8.58
C ARG A 172 -15.82 -11.05 9.34
N GLU A 173 -15.00 -10.01 9.24
CA GLU A 173 -15.22 -8.72 9.91
C GLU A 173 -16.07 -7.74 9.07
N ASN A 174 -16.62 -8.20 7.94
CA ASN A 174 -17.42 -7.40 7.01
C ASN A 174 -16.74 -6.08 6.58
N LEU A 175 -15.42 -6.14 6.34
CA LEU A 175 -14.60 -5.00 5.91
C LEU A 175 -14.55 -4.85 4.39
N THR A 176 -14.79 -5.94 3.66
CA THR A 176 -14.74 -5.99 2.20
C THR A 176 -16.14 -5.93 1.58
N PRO A 177 -16.34 -5.24 0.45
CA PRO A 177 -15.37 -4.38 -0.25
C PRO A 177 -15.36 -2.93 0.26
N SER A 178 -16.25 -2.59 1.20
CA SER A 178 -16.62 -1.22 1.58
C SER A 178 -15.46 -0.40 2.14
N PHE A 179 -14.64 -1.00 3.02
CA PHE A 179 -13.55 -0.28 3.68
C PHE A 179 -12.17 -0.79 3.31
N ALA A 180 -11.99 -2.11 3.20
CA ALA A 180 -10.69 -2.70 2.92
C ALA A 180 -10.77 -3.78 1.82
N GLU A 181 -9.75 -3.83 0.96
CA GLU A 181 -9.58 -4.88 -0.04
C GLU A 181 -8.13 -5.40 -0.09
N VAL A 182 -7.96 -6.61 -0.61
CA VAL A 182 -6.64 -7.22 -0.83
C VAL A 182 -6.38 -7.39 -2.33
N CYS A 183 -5.28 -6.81 -2.80
CA CYS A 183 -4.71 -7.12 -4.10
C CYS A 183 -3.85 -8.39 -3.97
N CYS A 184 -4.44 -9.56 -4.28
CA CYS A 184 -3.75 -10.85 -4.20
C CYS A 184 -2.70 -11.01 -5.32
N VAL A 185 -1.48 -10.55 -5.06
CA VAL A 185 -0.38 -10.53 -6.04
C VAL A 185 0.57 -11.72 -5.93
N GLY A 186 0.64 -12.38 -4.77
CA GLY A 186 1.65 -13.42 -4.50
C GLY A 186 1.60 -14.59 -5.47
N ARG A 187 0.40 -15.00 -5.89
CA ARG A 187 0.21 -16.10 -6.86
C ARG A 187 0.87 -15.87 -8.22
N TYR A 188 1.16 -14.63 -8.61
CA TYR A 188 1.82 -14.34 -9.89
C TYR A 188 3.34 -14.59 -9.86
N PHE A 189 3.91 -14.75 -8.66
CA PHE A 189 5.29 -15.18 -8.44
C PHE A 189 5.41 -16.70 -8.37
N SER A 190 4.56 -17.37 -9.15
CA SER A 190 4.55 -18.83 -9.30
C SER A 190 4.31 -19.21 -10.76
N VAL A 191 4.81 -20.36 -11.15
CA VAL A 191 4.53 -20.98 -12.44
C VAL A 191 3.59 -22.16 -12.28
N ARG A 192 2.76 -22.39 -13.28
CA ARG A 192 1.90 -23.57 -13.33
C ARG A 192 2.73 -24.77 -13.77
N VAL A 193 2.80 -25.78 -12.91
CA VAL A 193 3.40 -27.09 -13.19
C VAL A 193 2.28 -28.13 -13.03
N ARG A 194 1.84 -28.71 -14.15
CA ARG A 194 0.62 -29.54 -14.22
C ARG A 194 -0.60 -28.78 -13.65
N SER A 195 -1.21 -29.30 -12.57
CA SER A 195 -2.37 -28.71 -11.90
C SER A 195 -2.02 -27.77 -10.74
N ARG A 196 -0.73 -27.58 -10.42
CA ARG A 196 -0.30 -26.80 -9.23
C ARG A 196 0.48 -25.55 -9.60
N ARG A 197 0.41 -24.54 -8.75
CA ARG A 197 1.28 -23.36 -8.80
C ARG A 197 2.49 -23.61 -7.92
N VAL A 198 3.68 -23.39 -8.44
CA VAL A 198 4.96 -23.63 -7.75
C VAL A 198 5.84 -22.40 -7.90
N VAL A 199 6.54 -22.02 -6.82
CA VAL A 199 7.60 -21.00 -6.87
C VAL A 199 8.82 -21.61 -7.56
N GLY A 200 8.74 -21.74 -8.89
CA GLY A 200 9.76 -22.41 -9.70
C GLY A 200 10.79 -21.46 -10.27
N ASP A 201 11.86 -22.01 -10.82
CA ASP A 201 13.03 -21.28 -11.33
C ASP A 201 12.71 -20.25 -12.41
N LYS A 202 11.64 -20.47 -13.18
CA LYS A 202 11.14 -19.51 -14.17
C LYS A 202 10.70 -18.18 -13.54
N CYS A 203 10.39 -18.16 -12.25
CA CYS A 203 10.08 -16.94 -11.52
C CYS A 203 11.31 -16.24 -10.95
N ALA A 204 12.51 -16.84 -10.99
CA ALA A 204 13.72 -16.27 -10.39
C ALA A 204 14.03 -14.85 -10.91
N GLN A 205 13.79 -14.60 -12.20
CA GLN A 205 13.95 -13.29 -12.84
C GLN A 205 13.08 -12.17 -12.24
N LEU A 206 12.03 -12.51 -11.48
CA LEU A 206 11.17 -11.54 -10.79
C LEU A 206 11.76 -11.09 -9.44
N PHE A 207 12.82 -11.74 -8.98
CA PHE A 207 13.49 -11.45 -7.72
C PHE A 207 14.88 -10.86 -7.98
N ALA A 208 15.36 -10.07 -7.03
CA ALA A 208 16.76 -9.71 -6.94
C ALA A 208 17.59 -10.93 -6.51
N ASP A 209 18.92 -10.80 -6.57
CA ASP A 209 19.87 -11.89 -6.27
C ASP A 209 19.71 -12.44 -4.84
N ASP A 210 19.19 -11.65 -3.90
CA ASP A 210 18.95 -12.11 -2.53
C ASP A 210 17.72 -13.01 -2.39
N GLY A 211 16.90 -13.14 -3.43
CA GLY A 211 15.67 -13.93 -3.48
C GLY A 211 14.59 -13.46 -2.50
N ILE A 212 14.70 -12.23 -1.98
CA ILE A 212 13.77 -11.63 -1.02
C ILE A 212 13.14 -10.38 -1.62
N HIS A 213 13.97 -9.47 -2.14
CA HIS A 213 13.50 -8.28 -2.83
C HIS A 213 13.15 -8.61 -4.28
N LEU A 214 12.30 -7.79 -4.87
CA LEU A 214 11.93 -7.94 -6.27
C LEU A 214 12.99 -7.32 -7.19
N SER A 215 13.08 -7.87 -8.40
CA SER A 215 13.72 -7.18 -9.52
C SER A 215 12.79 -6.09 -10.08
N SER A 216 13.28 -5.24 -10.98
CA SER A 216 12.42 -4.27 -11.67
C SER A 216 11.25 -4.93 -12.42
N ALA A 217 11.45 -6.16 -12.94
CA ALA A 217 10.38 -6.93 -13.57
C ALA A 217 9.34 -7.41 -12.54
N GLY A 218 9.78 -7.80 -11.34
CA GLY A 218 8.90 -8.14 -10.23
C GLY A 218 8.06 -6.94 -9.76
N TYR A 219 8.66 -5.76 -9.58
CA TYR A 219 7.91 -4.57 -9.18
C TYR A 219 6.87 -4.15 -10.23
N ARG A 220 7.23 -4.15 -11.52
CA ARG A 220 6.27 -3.90 -12.60
C ARG A 220 5.12 -4.91 -12.62
N LEU A 221 5.40 -6.18 -12.30
CA LEU A 221 4.35 -7.19 -12.18
C LEU A 221 3.40 -6.85 -11.03
N VAL A 222 3.89 -6.44 -9.85
CA VAL A 222 3.04 -6.01 -8.73
C VAL A 222 2.19 -4.81 -9.13
N LEU A 223 2.81 -3.77 -9.69
CA LEU A 223 2.14 -2.54 -10.11
C LEU A 223 1.00 -2.83 -11.11
N SER A 224 1.22 -3.73 -12.07
CA SER A 224 0.18 -4.15 -13.05
C SER A 224 -1.06 -4.82 -12.43
N LYS A 225 -1.02 -5.18 -11.15
CA LYS A 225 -2.12 -5.81 -10.41
C LYS A 225 -2.81 -4.87 -9.43
N LEU A 226 -2.28 -3.67 -9.24
CA LEU A 226 -2.92 -2.63 -8.42
C LEU A 226 -4.06 -1.96 -9.22
N PRO A 227 -4.98 -1.25 -8.56
CA PRO A 227 -5.96 -0.43 -9.26
C PRO A 227 -5.32 0.54 -10.26
N ARG A 228 -6.01 0.80 -11.37
CA ARG A 228 -5.48 1.65 -12.46
C ARG A 228 -5.11 3.06 -12.02
N TRP A 229 -5.83 3.63 -11.05
CA TRP A 229 -5.55 4.97 -10.53
C TRP A 229 -4.25 5.07 -9.70
N LEU A 230 -3.64 3.93 -9.35
CA LEU A 230 -2.31 3.83 -8.72
C LEU A 230 -1.20 3.48 -9.73
N GLN A 231 -1.55 3.36 -11.00
CA GLN A 231 -0.60 3.05 -12.07
C GLN A 231 -0.28 4.35 -12.80
N PRO A 232 0.94 4.48 -13.35
CA PRO A 232 1.24 5.61 -14.19
C PRO A 232 0.26 5.59 -15.36
N ASP A 233 -0.29 6.75 -15.72
CA ASP A 233 -1.08 6.86 -16.94
C ASP A 233 -0.22 6.31 -18.07
N ALA A 234 -0.67 5.19 -18.63
CA ALA A 234 0.01 4.53 -19.74
C ALA A 234 -0.23 5.35 -21.01
N GLY A 235 0.33 6.56 -21.07
CA GLY A 235 0.36 7.44 -22.23
C GLY A 235 -1.01 7.90 -22.72
N ALA A 236 -1.29 9.19 -22.52
CA ALA A 236 -1.63 10.03 -23.66
C ALA A 236 -0.41 10.14 -24.59
#